data_AF-A0A848CRU6-F1
#
_entry.id   AF-A0A848CRU6-F1
#
_cell.length_a   1.000
_cell.length_b   1.000
_cell.length_c   1.000
_cell.angle_alpha   90.00
_cell.angle_beta   90.00
_cell.angle_gamma   90.00
#
_symmetry.space_group_name_H-M   'P 1'
#
loop_
_entity.id
_entity.type
_entity.pdbx_description
1 polymer ?
#
loop_
_entity_poly.entity_id
_entity_poly.type
_entity_poly.pdbx_seq_one_letter_code
_entity_poly.pdbx_strand_id
1 'polypeptide(L)'
;MRKVAKVGLSCLLALTVAAPVVAIPGAIEAAPKKATTKKSYTAAERAYIKYQSETLYKLRTQTEDLMNFIEKFDEYEEEQFVMLFMNKLDAWDKTLKQTTKYRPQDVPGTLKKAHGFFTEARKHNLTAYQLINKAFMGEEDLSDAQIDKEMEKFFKEYVLFKGKAASFNEEINRLNKSYQ
;
A
#
# COMPACT_ATOMS: atom_id res chain seq x y z
N MET A 1 -22.31 1.72 -14.83
CA MET A 1 -22.60 0.80 -13.68
C MET A 1 -23.81 1.29 -12.87
N ARG A 2 -24.89 0.48 -12.69
CA ARG A 2 -26.19 0.95 -12.16
C ARG A 2 -26.26 0.87 -10.63
N LYS A 3 -26.23 2.04 -9.95
CA LYS A 3 -26.77 2.45 -8.61
C LYS A 3 -26.85 1.49 -7.39
N VAL A 4 -26.90 0.15 -7.52
CA VAL A 4 -27.15 -0.79 -6.42
C VAL A 4 -25.87 -1.38 -5.83
N ALA A 5 -24.78 -1.50 -6.61
CA ALA A 5 -23.42 -1.77 -6.12
C ALA A 5 -22.92 -0.75 -5.05
N LYS A 6 -23.61 0.40 -4.90
CA LYS A 6 -23.28 1.47 -3.94
C LYS A 6 -23.58 1.10 -2.48
N VAL A 7 -24.57 0.25 -2.22
CA VAL A 7 -25.02 0.00 -0.84
C VAL A 7 -24.07 -0.98 -0.13
N GLY A 8 -23.61 -2.04 -0.81
CA GLY A 8 -22.65 -3.00 -0.28
C GLY A 8 -21.26 -2.39 -0.02
N LEU A 9 -20.80 -1.56 -0.96
CA LEU A 9 -19.53 -0.85 -0.85
C LEU A 9 -19.51 0.14 0.32
N SER A 10 -20.61 0.87 0.55
CA SER A 10 -20.73 1.83 1.65
C SER A 10 -20.65 1.18 3.04
N CYS A 11 -21.19 -0.04 3.20
CA CYS A 11 -21.17 -0.76 4.48
C CYS A 11 -19.81 -1.38 4.79
N LEU A 12 -19.11 -1.93 3.78
CA LEU A 12 -17.76 -2.46 3.94
C LEU A 12 -16.73 -1.34 4.21
N LEU A 13 -16.88 -0.21 3.52
CA LEU A 13 -16.07 0.98 3.78
C LEU A 13 -16.34 1.55 5.16
N ALA A 14 -17.60 1.70 5.58
CA ALA A 14 -17.96 2.17 6.92
C ALA A 14 -17.32 1.35 8.06
N LEU A 15 -17.18 0.02 7.89
CA LEU A 15 -16.47 -0.84 8.84
C LEU A 15 -14.95 -0.61 8.85
N THR A 16 -14.37 -0.14 7.74
CA THR A 16 -12.96 0.29 7.70
C THR A 16 -12.73 1.73 8.18
N VAL A 17 -13.73 2.61 8.06
CA VAL A 17 -13.67 4.01 8.55
C VAL A 17 -13.92 4.11 10.07
N ALA A 18 -14.56 3.10 10.68
CA ALA A 18 -14.75 3.02 12.13
C ALA A 18 -13.45 2.67 12.90
N ALA A 19 -12.39 2.25 12.21
CA ALA A 19 -11.06 2.26 12.80
C ALA A 19 -10.62 3.73 12.95
N PRO A 20 -10.06 4.16 14.10
CA PRO A 20 -9.58 5.52 14.26
C PRO A 20 -8.74 5.92 13.05
N VAL A 21 -8.85 7.17 12.58
CA VAL A 21 -8.01 7.76 11.53
C VAL A 21 -6.57 7.72 12.02
N VAL A 22 -5.94 6.55 11.98
CA VAL A 22 -4.53 6.36 12.24
C VAL A 22 -3.88 6.93 11.01
N ALA A 23 -3.42 8.18 11.11
CA ALA A 23 -2.69 8.86 10.06
C ALA A 23 -1.69 7.88 9.43
N ILE A 24 -1.70 7.78 8.10
CA ILE A 24 -0.79 6.91 7.35
C ILE A 24 0.63 7.15 7.89
N PRO A 25 1.29 6.13 8.47
CA PRO A 25 2.62 6.32 9.03
C PRO A 25 3.56 6.84 7.94
N GLY A 26 4.17 8.00 8.20
CA GLY A 26 5.14 8.60 7.30
C GLY A 26 6.32 7.67 7.00
N ALA A 27 7.09 8.00 5.97
CA ALA A 27 8.32 7.29 5.67
C ALA A 27 9.28 7.38 6.87
N ILE A 28 9.92 6.25 7.19
CA ILE A 28 10.90 6.10 8.26
C ILE A 28 12.29 6.19 7.65
N GLU A 29 13.16 6.93 8.32
CA GLU A 29 14.56 7.04 7.96
C GLU A 29 15.45 6.22 8.90
N ALA A 30 16.63 5.87 8.39
CA ALA A 30 17.69 5.26 9.18
C ALA A 30 18.23 6.27 10.22
N ALA A 31 18.40 5.83 11.47
CA ALA A 31 18.91 6.69 12.55
C ALA A 31 20.20 7.44 12.15
N PRO A 32 20.37 8.71 12.55
CA PRO A 32 21.57 9.48 12.23
C PRO A 32 22.79 8.89 12.95
N LYS A 33 23.99 9.06 12.36
CA LYS A 33 25.24 8.66 13.01
C LYS A 33 25.52 9.62 14.17
N LYS A 34 25.56 9.12 15.41
CA LYS A 34 26.06 9.91 16.55
C LYS A 34 27.51 9.55 16.83
N ALA A 35 28.28 10.50 17.35
CA ALA A 35 29.71 10.33 17.66
C ALA A 35 29.96 9.22 18.69
N THR A 36 28.99 8.93 19.55
CA THR A 36 29.07 7.98 20.66
C THR A 36 28.65 6.55 20.29
N THR A 37 28.12 6.31 19.09
CA THR A 37 27.51 5.02 18.74
C THR A 37 28.53 4.08 18.09
N LYS A 38 28.66 2.85 18.64
CA LYS A 38 29.59 1.82 18.13
C LYS A 38 29.18 1.20 16.80
N LYS A 39 27.90 1.32 16.40
CA LYS A 39 27.36 0.79 15.15
C LYS A 39 26.64 1.90 14.41
N SER A 40 26.86 1.98 13.09
CA SER A 40 26.15 2.92 12.21
C SER A 40 25.74 2.23 10.93
N TYR A 41 24.58 2.58 10.39
CA TYR A 41 24.21 2.17 9.05
C TYR A 41 25.20 2.66 8.00
N THR A 42 25.54 1.75 7.09
CA THR A 42 26.24 2.05 5.83
C THR A 42 25.37 2.92 4.92
N ALA A 43 25.98 3.57 3.92
CA ALA A 43 25.24 4.34 2.93
C ALA A 43 24.21 3.48 2.17
N ALA A 44 24.54 2.22 1.86
CA ALA A 44 23.65 1.28 1.18
C ALA A 44 22.42 0.92 2.03
N GLU A 45 22.60 0.66 3.33
CA GLU A 45 21.49 0.40 4.25
C GLU A 45 20.57 1.61 4.40
N ARG A 46 21.14 2.82 4.51
CA ARG A 46 20.34 4.06 4.56
C ARG A 46 19.51 4.27 3.30
N ALA A 47 20.13 4.09 2.14
CA ALA A 47 19.45 4.20 0.85
C ALA A 47 18.34 3.16 0.70
N TYR A 48 18.58 1.92 1.15
CA TYR A 48 17.58 0.86 1.17
C TYR A 48 16.39 1.23 2.05
N ILE A 49 16.63 1.61 3.31
CA ILE A 49 15.58 1.94 4.28
C ILE A 49 14.71 3.07 3.73
N LYS A 50 15.34 4.16 3.28
CA LYS A 50 14.66 5.31 2.70
C LYS A 50 13.78 4.90 1.52
N TYR A 51 14.36 4.20 0.54
CA TYR A 51 13.63 3.81 -0.66
C TYR A 51 12.42 2.92 -0.35
N GLN A 52 12.59 1.87 0.45
CA GLN A 52 11.49 0.94 0.75
C GLN A 52 10.42 1.60 1.61
N SER A 53 10.81 2.46 2.56
CA SER A 53 9.83 3.16 3.41
C SER A 53 9.03 4.21 2.62
N GLU A 54 9.69 4.98 1.76
CA GLU A 54 9.01 5.92 0.84
C GLU A 54 8.06 5.17 -0.12
N THR A 55 8.47 4.01 -0.63
CA THR A 55 7.64 3.19 -1.51
C THR A 55 6.40 2.70 -0.77
N LEU A 56 6.55 2.15 0.45
CA LEU A 56 5.40 1.72 1.26
C LEU A 56 4.47 2.88 1.62
N TYR A 57 5.02 4.06 1.93
CA TYR A 57 4.22 5.26 2.20
C TYR A 57 3.40 5.68 0.99
N LYS A 58 4.01 5.71 -0.20
CA LYS A 58 3.31 6.01 -1.45
C LYS A 58 2.21 4.99 -1.75
N LEU A 59 2.49 3.69 -1.61
CA LEU A 59 1.48 2.65 -1.83
C LEU A 59 0.28 2.81 -0.89
N ARG A 60 0.49 3.08 0.40
CA ARG A 60 -0.60 3.35 1.35
C ARG A 60 -1.43 4.56 0.90
N THR A 61 -0.75 5.66 0.59
CA THR A 61 -1.41 6.92 0.20
C THR A 61 -2.23 6.74 -1.09
N GLN A 62 -1.68 6.06 -2.09
CA GLN A 62 -2.35 5.79 -3.36
C GLN A 62 -3.54 4.84 -3.19
N THR A 63 -3.40 3.78 -2.38
CA THR A 63 -4.52 2.87 -2.11
C THR A 63 -5.65 3.57 -1.36
N GLU A 64 -5.36 4.38 -0.33
CA GLU A 64 -6.39 5.13 0.40
C GLU A 64 -7.03 6.23 -0.44
N ASP A 65 -6.24 6.97 -1.21
CA ASP A 65 -6.75 7.96 -2.16
C ASP A 65 -7.69 7.33 -3.21
N LEU A 66 -7.36 6.12 -3.71
CA LEU A 66 -8.25 5.40 -4.62
C LEU A 66 -9.55 4.96 -3.94
N MET A 67 -9.48 4.40 -2.72
CA MET A 67 -10.69 4.00 -1.98
C MET A 67 -11.61 5.20 -1.73
N ASN A 68 -11.04 6.31 -1.25
CA ASN A 68 -11.79 7.55 -1.02
C ASN A 68 -12.34 8.15 -2.33
N PHE A 69 -11.65 7.94 -3.46
CA PHE A 69 -12.13 8.36 -4.76
C PHE A 69 -13.32 7.51 -5.23
N ILE A 70 -13.29 6.20 -5.03
CA ILE A 70 -14.40 5.30 -5.36
C ILE A 70 -15.67 5.67 -4.57
N GLU A 71 -15.54 6.06 -3.30
CA GLU A 71 -16.67 6.54 -2.49
C GLU A 71 -17.38 7.77 -3.09
N LYS A 72 -16.63 8.59 -3.82
CA LYS A 72 -17.12 9.82 -4.44
C LYS A 72 -17.61 9.62 -5.86
N PHE A 73 -17.79 8.38 -6.32
CA PHE A 73 -18.26 8.08 -7.68
C PHE A 73 -19.47 8.93 -8.10
N ASP A 74 -20.41 9.16 -7.18
CA ASP A 74 -21.66 9.89 -7.41
C ASP A 74 -21.47 11.39 -7.67
N GLU A 75 -20.29 11.92 -7.35
CA GLU A 75 -19.95 13.33 -7.53
C GLU A 75 -19.40 13.63 -8.93
N TYR A 76 -19.21 12.60 -9.78
CA TYR A 76 -18.57 12.73 -11.09
C TYR A 76 -19.47 12.18 -12.21
N GLU A 77 -19.34 12.77 -13.40
CA GLU A 77 -19.81 12.16 -14.64
C GLU A 77 -19.01 10.88 -14.93
N GLU A 78 -19.65 9.87 -15.53
CA GLU A 78 -19.07 8.52 -15.70
C GLU A 78 -17.73 8.55 -16.44
N GLU A 79 -17.64 9.31 -17.54
CA GLU A 79 -16.41 9.46 -18.31
C GLU A 79 -15.28 10.14 -17.51
N GLN A 80 -15.63 11.19 -16.74
CA GLN A 80 -14.68 11.91 -15.90
C GLN A 80 -14.16 11.02 -14.77
N PHE A 81 -15.05 10.23 -14.14
CA PHE A 81 -14.68 9.28 -13.12
C PHE A 81 -13.71 8.23 -13.66
N VAL A 82 -14.04 7.59 -14.79
CA VAL A 82 -13.22 6.54 -15.40
C VAL A 82 -11.82 7.07 -15.74
N MET A 83 -11.72 8.25 -16.33
CA MET A 83 -10.43 8.87 -16.65
C MET A 83 -9.58 9.12 -15.39
N LEU A 84 -10.17 9.68 -14.32
CA LEU A 84 -9.45 9.93 -13.07
C LEU A 84 -9.06 8.64 -12.36
N PHE A 85 -9.95 7.64 -12.38
CA PHE A 85 -9.70 6.31 -11.84
C PHE A 85 -8.49 5.65 -12.52
N MET A 86 -8.45 5.70 -13.85
CA MET A 86 -7.35 5.16 -14.66
C MET A 86 -6.02 5.84 -14.35
N ASN A 87 -6.01 7.17 -14.19
CA ASN A 87 -4.81 7.90 -13.80
C ASN A 87 -4.29 7.47 -12.41
N LYS A 88 -5.19 7.24 -11.46
CA LYS A 88 -4.82 6.75 -10.12
C LYS A 88 -4.29 5.32 -10.17
N LEU A 89 -4.90 4.44 -10.96
CA LEU A 89 -4.40 3.08 -11.18
C LEU A 89 -3.03 3.04 -11.85
N ASP A 90 -2.79 3.84 -12.89
CA ASP A 90 -1.47 3.92 -13.54
C ASP A 90 -0.39 4.45 -12.58
N ALA A 91 -0.73 5.46 -11.77
CA ALA A 91 0.17 5.95 -10.73
C ALA A 91 0.49 4.88 -9.67
N TRP A 92 -0.49 4.05 -9.31
CA TRP A 92 -0.29 2.92 -8.40
C TRP A 92 0.59 1.84 -9.03
N ASP A 93 0.31 1.42 -10.26
CA ASP A 93 1.13 0.44 -10.99
C ASP A 93 2.60 0.87 -11.12
N LYS A 94 2.84 2.15 -11.40
CA LYS A 94 4.19 2.73 -11.42
C LYS A 94 4.92 2.56 -10.08
N THR A 95 4.23 2.78 -8.96
CA THR A 95 4.81 2.55 -7.62
C THR A 95 4.96 1.06 -7.33
N LEU A 96 4.04 0.20 -7.77
CA LEU A 96 4.18 -1.25 -7.64
C LEU A 96 5.42 -1.77 -8.39
N LYS A 97 5.71 -1.25 -9.58
CA LYS A 97 6.93 -1.59 -10.33
C LYS A 97 8.20 -1.22 -9.56
N GLN A 98 8.20 -0.10 -8.83
CA GLN A 98 9.31 0.34 -7.98
C GLN A 98 9.66 -0.65 -6.86
N THR A 99 8.68 -1.42 -6.38
CA THR A 99 8.90 -2.41 -5.30
C THR A 99 9.89 -3.52 -5.67
N THR A 100 10.24 -3.66 -6.95
CA THR A 100 11.18 -4.69 -7.45
C THR A 100 12.64 -4.22 -7.52
N LYS A 101 12.94 -2.97 -7.15
CA LYS A 101 14.29 -2.39 -7.27
C LYS A 101 15.39 -3.22 -6.61
N TYR A 102 15.13 -3.76 -5.41
CA TYR A 102 16.12 -4.56 -4.68
C TYR A 102 15.80 -6.04 -4.86
N ARG A 103 16.72 -6.77 -5.49
CA ARG A 103 16.66 -8.24 -5.54
C ARG A 103 17.11 -8.81 -4.20
N PRO A 104 16.72 -10.03 -3.83
CA PRO A 104 17.06 -10.61 -2.52
C PRO A 104 18.57 -10.61 -2.18
N GLN A 105 19.44 -10.75 -3.19
CA GLN A 105 20.90 -10.71 -3.03
C GLN A 105 21.47 -9.30 -2.80
N ASP A 106 20.75 -8.25 -3.21
CA ASP A 106 21.18 -6.86 -3.05
C ASP A 106 20.77 -6.30 -1.67
N VAL A 107 20.10 -7.11 -0.85
CA VAL A 107 19.60 -6.72 0.48
C VAL A 107 20.70 -6.89 1.53
N PRO A 108 21.07 -5.84 2.27
CA PRO A 108 22.01 -5.96 3.38
C PRO A 108 21.56 -7.01 4.40
N GLY A 109 22.51 -7.81 4.91
CA GLY A 109 22.19 -8.93 5.81
C GLY A 109 21.40 -8.52 7.05
N THR A 110 21.69 -7.35 7.60
CA THR A 110 21.01 -6.69 8.73
C THR A 110 19.54 -6.35 8.43
N LEU A 111 19.16 -6.23 7.16
CA LEU A 111 17.84 -5.82 6.69
C LEU A 111 17.02 -6.97 6.09
N LYS A 112 17.52 -8.21 6.10
CA LYS A 112 16.79 -9.37 5.56
C LYS A 112 15.40 -9.56 6.18
N LYS A 113 15.27 -9.37 7.50
CA LYS A 113 13.98 -9.48 8.19
C LYS A 113 13.01 -8.38 7.74
N ALA A 114 13.47 -7.13 7.69
CA ALA A 114 12.69 -6.02 7.16
C ALA A 114 12.27 -6.28 5.71
N HIS A 115 13.17 -6.79 4.88
CA HIS A 115 12.88 -7.14 3.49
C HIS A 115 11.80 -8.22 3.35
N GLY A 116 11.76 -9.21 4.26
CA GLY A 116 10.68 -10.20 4.32
C GLY A 116 9.32 -9.52 4.51
N PHE A 117 9.20 -8.61 5.47
CA PHE A 117 7.96 -7.84 5.68
C PHE A 117 7.60 -6.97 4.47
N PHE A 118 8.58 -6.30 3.86
CA PHE A 118 8.37 -5.51 2.65
C PHE A 118 7.83 -6.38 1.49
N THR A 119 8.41 -7.56 1.30
CA THR A 119 8.01 -8.48 0.22
C THR A 119 6.59 -8.99 0.40
N GLU A 120 6.20 -9.33 1.64
CA GLU A 120 4.82 -9.72 1.94
C GLU A 120 3.85 -8.54 1.77
N ALA A 121 4.21 -7.34 2.22
CA ALA A 121 3.41 -6.14 1.99
C ALA A 121 3.18 -5.89 0.50
N ARG A 122 4.25 -5.96 -0.30
CA ARG A 122 4.18 -5.86 -1.77
C ARG A 122 3.20 -6.87 -2.36
N LYS A 123 3.25 -8.15 -1.96
CA LYS A 123 2.35 -9.19 -2.48
C LYS A 123 0.89 -8.84 -2.24
N HIS A 124 0.53 -8.49 -1.01
CA HIS A 124 -0.84 -8.10 -0.68
C HIS A 124 -1.30 -6.87 -1.46
N ASN A 125 -0.43 -5.86 -1.60
CA ASN A 125 -0.77 -4.65 -2.35
C ASN A 125 -0.91 -4.91 -3.87
N LEU A 126 -0.09 -5.81 -4.43
CA LEU A 126 -0.23 -6.27 -5.81
C LEU A 126 -1.56 -7.03 -6.02
N THR A 127 -1.93 -7.92 -5.10
CA THR A 127 -3.22 -8.63 -5.16
C THR A 127 -4.38 -7.63 -5.09
N ALA A 128 -4.31 -6.65 -4.18
CA ALA A 128 -5.32 -5.59 -4.07
C ALA A 128 -5.46 -4.80 -5.39
N TYR A 129 -4.33 -4.41 -6.01
CA TYR A 129 -4.32 -3.76 -7.31
C TYR A 129 -4.98 -4.63 -8.40
N GLN A 130 -4.64 -5.93 -8.45
CA GLN A 130 -5.20 -6.86 -9.43
C GLN A 130 -6.71 -7.04 -9.27
N LEU A 131 -7.21 -7.10 -8.04
CA LEU A 131 -8.64 -7.19 -7.74
C LEU A 131 -9.40 -5.95 -8.24
N ILE A 132 -8.89 -4.75 -7.94
CA ILE A 132 -9.50 -3.49 -8.40
C ILE A 132 -9.43 -3.36 -9.91
N ASN A 133 -8.25 -3.61 -10.50
CA ASN A 133 -8.08 -3.54 -11.94
C ASN A 133 -9.03 -4.52 -12.65
N LYS A 134 -9.18 -5.75 -12.15
CA LYS A 134 -10.15 -6.70 -12.72
C LYS A 134 -11.59 -6.23 -12.56
N ALA A 135 -11.96 -5.70 -11.39
CA ALA A 135 -13.34 -5.30 -11.10
C ALA A 135 -13.82 -4.11 -11.94
N PHE A 136 -12.92 -3.18 -12.29
CA PHE A 136 -13.27 -1.94 -12.99
C PHE A 136 -12.82 -1.90 -14.47
N MET A 137 -11.78 -2.68 -14.84
CA MET A 137 -11.19 -2.70 -16.18
C MET A 137 -11.23 -4.08 -16.83
N GLY A 138 -11.84 -5.07 -16.18
CA GLY A 138 -12.01 -6.40 -16.76
C GLY A 138 -12.92 -6.37 -17.99
N GLU A 139 -12.69 -7.31 -18.91
CA GLU A 139 -13.53 -7.50 -20.10
C GLU A 139 -14.90 -8.13 -19.76
N GLU A 140 -15.03 -8.72 -18.57
CA GLU A 140 -16.26 -9.34 -18.09
C GLU A 140 -17.09 -8.32 -17.30
N ASP A 141 -18.32 -8.08 -17.74
CA ASP A 141 -19.34 -7.37 -16.96
C ASP A 141 -19.66 -8.18 -15.70
N LEU A 142 -19.18 -7.72 -14.55
CA LEU A 142 -19.47 -8.33 -13.26
C LEU A 142 -20.86 -7.91 -12.78
N SER A 143 -21.63 -8.88 -12.25
CA SER A 143 -22.83 -8.58 -11.48
C SER A 143 -22.49 -7.86 -10.18
N ASP A 144 -23.45 -7.11 -9.62
CA ASP A 144 -23.26 -6.39 -8.34
C ASP A 144 -22.74 -7.30 -7.22
N ALA A 145 -23.26 -8.53 -7.12
CA ALA A 145 -22.82 -9.50 -6.11
C ALA A 145 -21.36 -9.95 -6.32
N GLN A 146 -20.88 -9.98 -7.56
CA GLN A 146 -19.47 -10.27 -7.85
C GLN A 146 -18.59 -9.06 -7.52
N ILE A 147 -19.04 -7.84 -7.82
CA ILE A 147 -18.33 -6.60 -7.45
C ILE A 147 -18.15 -6.54 -5.94
N ASP A 148 -19.22 -6.75 -5.16
CA ASP A 148 -19.16 -6.74 -3.69
C ASP A 148 -18.13 -7.76 -3.16
N LYS A 149 -18.11 -8.97 -3.74
CA LYS A 149 -17.17 -10.03 -3.37
C LYS A 149 -15.72 -9.67 -3.70
N GLU A 150 -15.45 -9.07 -4.86
CA GLU A 150 -14.11 -8.63 -5.22
C GLU A 150 -13.66 -7.46 -4.33
N MET A 151 -14.58 -6.56 -3.96
CA MET A 151 -14.29 -5.46 -3.04
C MET A 151 -14.00 -5.94 -1.62
N GLU A 152 -14.73 -6.94 -1.11
CA GLU A 152 -14.43 -7.56 0.18
C GLU A 152 -13.01 -8.16 0.20
N LYS A 153 -12.63 -8.89 -0.85
CA LYS A 153 -11.27 -9.43 -1.00
C LYS A 153 -10.23 -8.30 -1.06
N PHE A 154 -10.53 -7.23 -1.80
CA PHE A 154 -9.67 -6.07 -1.89
C PHE A 154 -9.39 -5.46 -0.50
N PHE A 155 -10.44 -5.24 0.32
CA PHE A 155 -10.27 -4.71 1.67
C PHE A 155 -9.45 -5.64 2.56
N LYS A 156 -9.67 -6.95 2.46
CA LYS A 156 -8.88 -7.94 3.20
C LYS A 156 -7.40 -7.87 2.83
N GLU A 157 -7.08 -7.82 1.54
CA GLU A 157 -5.70 -7.66 1.06
C GLU A 157 -5.11 -6.32 1.49
N TYR A 158 -5.90 -5.24 1.48
CA TYR A 158 -5.45 -3.93 1.94
C TYR A 158 -5.10 -3.93 3.44
N VAL A 159 -5.91 -4.57 4.28
CA VAL A 159 -5.62 -4.72 5.72
C VAL A 159 -4.34 -5.54 5.94
N LEU A 160 -4.15 -6.63 5.20
CA LEU A 160 -2.94 -7.46 5.27
C LEU A 160 -1.69 -6.69 4.83
N PHE A 161 -1.80 -5.92 3.74
CA PHE A 161 -0.76 -4.99 3.30
C PHE A 161 -0.38 -4.01 4.41
N LYS A 162 -1.37 -3.33 5.02
CA LYS A 162 -1.11 -2.39 6.14
C LYS A 162 -0.37 -3.08 7.28
N GLY A 163 -0.81 -4.28 7.68
CA GLY A 163 -0.19 -5.06 8.74
C GLY A 163 1.29 -5.37 8.46
N LYS A 164 1.61 -5.87 7.27
CA LYS A 164 3.00 -6.18 6.89
C LYS A 164 3.85 -4.93 6.73
N ALA A 165 3.29 -3.86 6.19
CA ALA A 165 3.97 -2.59 6.06
C ALA A 165 4.25 -1.97 7.45
N ALA A 166 3.38 -2.18 8.44
CA ALA A 166 3.63 -1.81 9.83
C ALA A 166 4.75 -2.66 10.47
N SER A 167 4.77 -3.98 10.23
CA SER A 167 5.88 -4.84 10.68
C SER A 167 7.24 -4.43 10.10
N PHE A 168 7.28 -3.96 8.85
CA PHE A 168 8.48 -3.34 8.28
C PHE A 168 8.92 -2.13 9.11
N ASN A 169 7.99 -1.21 9.39
CA ASN A 169 8.26 -0.01 10.16
C ASN A 169 8.77 -0.33 11.58
N GLU A 170 8.14 -1.27 12.26
CA GLU A 170 8.56 -1.74 13.59
C GLU A 170 9.97 -2.34 13.57
N GLU A 171 10.30 -3.13 12.55
CA GLU A 171 11.62 -3.72 12.41
C GLU A 171 12.70 -2.65 12.16
N ILE A 172 12.42 -1.64 11.32
CA ILE A 172 13.34 -0.51 11.14
C ILE A 172 13.49 0.30 12.43
N ASN A 173 12.41 0.54 13.17
CA ASN A 173 12.48 1.24 14.46
C ASN A 173 13.27 0.46 15.51
N ARG A 174 13.10 -0.87 15.56
CA ARG A 174 13.89 -1.77 16.42
C ARG A 174 15.37 -1.70 16.08
N LEU A 175 15.71 -1.75 14.78
CA LEU A 175 17.07 -1.59 14.31
C LEU A 175 17.61 -0.21 14.67
N ASN A 176 16.88 0.87 14.39
CA ASN A 176 17.26 2.24 14.74
C ASN A 176 17.64 2.40 16.21
N LYS A 177 16.91 1.78 17.15
CA LYS A 177 17.27 1.77 18.59
C LYS A 177 18.63 1.11 18.88
N SER A 178 19.05 0.17 18.04
CA SER A 178 20.34 -0.54 18.17
C SER A 178 21.52 0.22 17.51
N TYR A 179 21.20 1.23 16.68
CA TYR A 179 22.14 2.05 15.90
C TYR A 179 22.11 3.53 16.34
N GLN A 180 21.45 3.86 17.46
CA GLN A 180 21.48 5.14 18.16
C GLN A 180 22.42 5.04 19.36
#